data_AF-A0A962R9D6-F1
#
_entry.id   AF-A0A962R9D6-F1
#
_cell.length_a   1.000
_cell.length_b   1.000
_cell.length_c   1.000
_cell.angle_alpha   90.00
_cell.angle_beta   90.00
_cell.angle_gamma   90.00
#
_symmetry.space_group_name_H-M   'P 1'
#
loop_
_entity.id
_entity.type
_entity.pdbx_description
1 polymer ?
#
loop_
_entity_poly.entity_id
_entity_poly.type
_entity_poly.pdbx_seq_one_letter_code
_entity_poly.pdbx_strand_id
1 'polypeptide(L)'
;IDLPQAVDAAANNNAEAMLSRDINNITHYYGQFAPELLETRYAQEIWALYEHGKLEPDTPLTGCFEEDTHLADVDGLLQEIDAVREEAEERLRRIREAEEAD
;
A
#
# COMPACT_ATOMS: atom_id res chain seq x y z
N ILE A 1 9.15 13.08 -18.03
CA ILE A 1 7.99 12.15 -17.94
C ILE A 1 6.77 13.05 -17.89
N ASP A 2 5.88 12.90 -18.86
CA ASP A 2 4.63 13.66 -18.89
C ASP A 2 3.72 13.10 -17.77
N LEU A 3 3.20 13.97 -16.91
CA LEU A 3 2.32 13.62 -15.79
C LEU A 3 0.83 14.00 -16.00
N PRO A 4 0.20 13.83 -17.19
CA PRO A 4 -1.26 13.96 -17.32
C PRO A 4 -2.02 12.77 -16.70
N GLN A 5 -1.31 11.79 -16.13
CA GLN A 5 -1.85 10.58 -15.50
C GLN A 5 -1.57 10.54 -13.99
N ALA A 6 -1.27 11.68 -13.36
CA ALA A 6 -1.07 11.72 -11.91
C ALA A 6 -2.36 11.26 -11.22
N VAL A 7 -2.30 10.08 -10.60
CA VAL A 7 -3.41 9.48 -9.86
C VAL A 7 -3.06 9.52 -8.38
N ASP A 8 -4.08 9.73 -7.56
CA ASP A 8 -3.94 9.53 -6.12
C ASP A 8 -3.77 8.02 -5.87
N ALA A 9 -2.59 7.65 -5.38
CA ALA A 9 -2.23 6.25 -5.17
C ALA A 9 -3.09 5.57 -4.09
N ALA A 10 -3.61 6.33 -3.11
CA ALA A 10 -4.51 5.81 -2.09
C ALA A 10 -5.93 5.55 -2.63
N ALA A 11 -6.31 6.22 -3.73
CA ALA A 11 -7.67 6.15 -4.29
C ALA A 11 -7.74 5.34 -5.60
N ASN A 12 -6.63 4.77 -6.08
CA ASN A 12 -6.58 4.06 -7.35
C ASN A 12 -5.80 2.74 -7.24
N ASN A 13 -6.51 1.62 -7.31
CA ASN A 13 -5.92 0.27 -7.30
C ASN A 13 -4.93 0.01 -8.46
N ASN A 14 -4.93 0.83 -9.52
CA ASN A 14 -3.97 0.72 -10.61
C ASN A 14 -2.69 1.53 -10.39
N ALA A 15 -2.58 2.30 -9.29
CA ALA A 15 -1.45 3.18 -9.05
C ALA A 15 -0.12 2.42 -8.97
N GLU A 16 -0.10 1.26 -8.31
CA GLU A 16 1.08 0.38 -8.24
C GLU A 16 1.54 -0.06 -9.63
N ALA A 17 0.61 -0.53 -10.46
CA ALA A 17 0.91 -1.02 -11.80
C ALA A 17 1.40 0.13 -12.71
N MET A 18 0.81 1.32 -12.57
CA MET A 18 1.24 2.52 -13.30
C MET A 18 2.66 2.94 -12.88
N LEU A 19 2.93 3.01 -11.57
CA LEU A 19 4.25 3.34 -11.03
C LEU A 19 5.29 2.33 -11.50
N SER A 20 5.00 1.04 -11.36
CA SER A 20 5.89 -0.05 -11.75
C SER A 20 6.22 0.00 -13.23
N ARG A 21 5.23 0.23 -14.09
CA ARG A 21 5.45 0.42 -15.53
C ARG A 21 6.42 1.58 -15.79
N ASP A 22 6.20 2.73 -15.17
CA ASP A 22 6.98 3.93 -15.45
C ASP A 22 8.43 3.79 -14.95
N ILE A 23 8.64 3.25 -13.75
CA ILE A 23 9.97 2.96 -13.23
C ILE A 23 10.67 1.90 -14.07
N ASN A 24 10.00 0.81 -14.42
CA ASN A 24 10.59 -0.25 -15.23
C ASN A 24 10.99 0.25 -16.64
N ASN A 25 10.23 1.16 -17.23
CA ASN A 25 10.60 1.78 -18.50
C ASN A 25 11.91 2.59 -18.37
N ILE A 26 12.07 3.35 -17.28
CA ILE A 26 13.29 4.12 -16.99
C ILE A 26 14.47 3.17 -16.76
N THR A 27 14.29 2.16 -15.91
CA THR A 27 15.30 1.13 -15.60
C THR A 27 15.74 0.41 -16.86
N HIS A 28 14.81 0.00 -17.74
CA HIS A 28 15.16 -0.65 -19.00
C HIS A 28 15.90 0.28 -19.96
N TYR A 29 15.51 1.55 -20.04
CA TYR A 29 16.18 2.51 -20.91
C TYR A 29 17.64 2.74 -20.47
N TYR A 30 17.85 3.03 -19.19
CA TYR A 30 19.20 3.25 -18.65
C TYR A 30 20.00 1.95 -18.54
N GLY A 31 19.33 0.80 -18.40
CA GLY A 31 19.94 -0.53 -18.43
C GLY A 31 20.67 -0.85 -19.73
N GLN A 32 20.38 -0.15 -20.83
CA GLN A 32 21.16 -0.25 -22.06
C GLN A 32 22.58 0.29 -21.91
N PHE A 33 22.80 1.19 -20.95
CA PHE A 33 24.09 1.84 -20.67
C PHE A 33 24.71 1.37 -19.35
N ALA A 34 23.88 0.95 -18.38
CA ALA A 34 24.28 0.43 -17.08
C ALA A 34 23.52 -0.89 -16.79
N PRO A 35 23.98 -2.03 -17.32
CA PRO A 35 23.28 -3.32 -17.24
C PRO A 35 22.95 -3.76 -15.81
N GLU A 36 23.73 -3.33 -14.82
CA GLU A 36 23.48 -3.57 -13.40
C GLU A 36 22.10 -3.08 -12.93
N LEU A 37 21.52 -2.07 -13.59
CA LEU A 37 20.17 -1.58 -13.30
C LEU A 37 19.09 -2.62 -13.62
N LEU A 38 19.34 -3.52 -14.58
CA LEU A 38 18.35 -4.56 -14.96
C LEU A 38 18.16 -5.62 -13.88
N GLU A 39 19.10 -5.72 -12.93
CA GLU A 39 19.01 -6.63 -11.78
C GLU A 39 18.32 -5.97 -10.58
N THR A 40 18.03 -4.66 -10.65
CA THR A 40 17.40 -3.91 -9.57
C THR A 40 15.87 -3.96 -9.63
N ARG A 41 15.24 -3.81 -8.46
CA ARG A 41 13.79 -3.82 -8.26
C ARG A 41 13.30 -2.52 -7.62
N TYR A 42 13.71 -1.38 -8.20
CA TYR A 42 13.36 -0.05 -7.68
C TYR A 42 11.85 0.21 -7.62
N ALA A 43 11.07 -0.35 -8.56
CA ALA A 43 9.62 -0.18 -8.58
C ALA A 43 8.98 -0.72 -7.30
N GLN A 44 9.33 -1.95 -6.95
CA GLN A 44 8.82 -2.63 -5.76
C GLN A 44 9.36 -2.00 -4.48
N GLU A 45 10.65 -1.62 -4.44
CA GLU A 45 11.24 -0.93 -3.29
C GLU A 45 10.54 0.41 -2.99
N ILE A 46 10.30 1.23 -4.01
CA ILE A 46 9.59 2.52 -3.87
C ILE A 46 8.15 2.29 -3.42
N TRP A 47 7.44 1.32 -4.02
CA TRP A 47 6.06 1.03 -3.65
C TRP A 47 5.94 0.57 -2.20
N ALA A 48 6.81 -0.36 -1.77
CA ALA A 48 6.81 -0.82 -0.39
C ALA A 48 7.12 0.32 0.60
N LEU A 49 8.08 1.20 0.30
CA LEU A 49 8.33 2.38 1.13
C LEU A 49 7.11 3.30 1.20
N TYR A 50 6.38 3.47 0.09
CA TYR A 50 5.13 4.25 0.06
C TYR A 50 4.05 3.62 0.93
N GLU A 51 3.78 2.32 0.77
CA GLU A 51 2.77 1.58 1.57
C GLU A 51 3.04 1.62 3.07
N HIS A 52 4.32 1.57 3.45
CA HIS A 52 4.73 1.66 4.86
C HIS A 52 4.80 3.10 5.38
N GLY A 53 4.49 4.12 4.55
CA GLY A 53 4.57 5.53 4.92
C GLY A 53 5.98 6.02 5.20
N LYS A 54 7.00 5.36 4.64
CA LYS A 54 8.43 5.63 4.84
C LYS A 54 9.11 6.27 3.62
N LEU A 55 8.37 6.45 2.52
CA LEU A 55 8.90 7.09 1.33
C LEU A 55 9.00 8.60 1.55
N GLU A 56 10.23 9.09 1.70
CA GLU A 56 10.58 10.50 1.75
C GLU A 56 11.34 10.91 0.48
N PRO A 57 11.37 12.20 0.11
CA PRO A 57 12.09 12.66 -1.09
C PRO A 57 13.57 12.27 -1.12
N ASP A 58 14.20 12.16 0.05
CA ASP A 58 15.62 11.88 0.21
C ASP A 58 15.90 10.42 0.61
N THR A 59 14.89 9.54 0.57
CA THR A 59 15.09 8.12 0.93
C THR A 59 16.07 7.46 -0.04
N PRO A 60 17.19 6.91 0.45
CA PRO A 60 18.15 6.21 -0.41
C PRO A 60 17.56 4.88 -0.88
N LEU A 61 17.56 4.68 -2.19
CA LEU A 61 17.14 3.43 -2.80
C LEU A 61 18.33 2.53 -3.05
N THR A 62 18.17 1.25 -2.76
CA THR A 62 19.20 0.23 -2.88
C THR A 62 19.07 -0.56 -4.17
N GLY A 63 17.87 -0.61 -4.75
CA GLY A 63 17.51 -1.47 -5.87
C GLY A 63 17.35 -2.93 -5.46
N CYS A 64 17.56 -3.27 -4.18
CA CYS A 64 17.39 -4.60 -3.64
C CYS A 64 16.02 -4.70 -2.96
N PHE A 65 15.10 -5.46 -3.56
CA PHE A 65 13.80 -5.72 -2.96
C PHE A 65 13.57 -7.23 -2.82
N GLU A 66 13.28 -7.66 -1.59
CA GLU A 66 12.82 -9.02 -1.29
C GLU A 66 11.29 -9.00 -1.23
N GLU A 67 10.65 -9.77 -2.11
CA GLU A 67 9.18 -9.88 -2.12
C GLU A 67 8.71 -10.63 -0.89
N ASP A 68 7.86 -9.99 -0.09
CA ASP A 68 7.10 -10.68 0.93
C ASP A 68 6.02 -11.54 0.26
N THR A 69 6.20 -12.86 0.32
CA THR A 69 5.25 -13.83 -0.25
C THR A 69 4.23 -14.31 0.78
N HIS A 70 4.21 -13.72 1.97
CA HIS A 70 3.25 -14.05 3.00
C HIS A 70 1.84 -13.63 2.59
N LEU A 71 0.88 -14.56 2.67
CA LEU A 71 -0.52 -14.25 2.43
C LEU A 71 -1.07 -13.44 3.61
N ALA A 72 -1.68 -12.29 3.33
CA ALA A 72 -2.38 -11.52 4.37
C ALA A 72 -3.49 -12.38 5.00
N ASP A 73 -3.58 -12.36 6.33
CA ASP A 73 -4.65 -13.03 7.08
C ASP A 73 -5.94 -12.20 7.03
N VAL A 74 -6.65 -12.31 5.91
CA VAL A 74 -7.92 -11.59 5.68
C VAL A 74 -9.00 -12.07 6.63
N ASP A 75 -9.01 -13.37 6.97
CA ASP A 75 -10.01 -13.96 7.85
C ASP A 75 -9.86 -13.44 9.28
N GLY A 76 -8.63 -13.35 9.80
CA GLY A 76 -8.34 -12.75 11.10
C GLY A 76 -8.77 -11.28 11.19
N LEU A 77 -8.50 -10.49 10.15
CA LEU A 77 -8.93 -9.09 10.08
C LEU A 77 -10.46 -8.94 10.11
N LEU A 78 -11.17 -9.77 9.36
CA LEU A 78 -12.65 -9.75 9.35
C LEU A 78 -13.22 -10.11 10.72
N GLN A 79 -12.61 -11.08 11.42
CA GLN A 79 -13.01 -11.46 12.77
C GLN A 79 -12.82 -10.30 13.77
N GLU A 80 -11.71 -9.57 13.69
CA GLU A 80 -11.48 -8.40 14.54
C GLU A 80 -12.49 -7.28 14.28
N ILE A 81 -12.78 -7.00 13.01
CA ILE A 81 -13.78 -5.99 12.61
C ILE A 81 -15.17 -6.37 13.16
N ASP A 82 -15.58 -7.62 13.01
CA ASP A 82 -16.89 -8.06 13.48
C ASP A 82 -17.00 -8.03 15.01
N ALA A 83 -15.93 -8.38 15.74
CA ALA A 83 -15.90 -8.26 17.21
C ALA A 83 -16.06 -6.80 17.67
N VAL A 84 -15.36 -5.87 17.02
CA VAL A 84 -15.48 -4.43 17.31
C VAL A 84 -16.90 -3.91 17.00
N ARG A 85 -17.50 -4.39 15.91
CA ARG A 85 -18.88 -4.03 15.54
C ARG A 85 -19.89 -4.54 16.57
N GLU A 86 -19.75 -5.78 17.03
CA GLU A 86 -20.64 -6.36 18.04
C GLU A 86 -20.56 -5.59 19.37
N GLU A 87 -19.35 -5.27 19.84
CA GLU A 87 -19.15 -4.47 21.05
C GLU A 87 -19.78 -3.07 20.93
N ALA A 88 -19.65 -2.44 19.76
CA ALA A 88 -20.26 -1.15 19.47
C ALA A 88 -21.80 -1.22 19.49
N GLU A 89 -22.39 -2.27 18.93
CA GLU A 89 -23.83 -2.51 18.95
C GLU A 89 -24.36 -2.72 20.37
N GLU A 90 -23.67 -3.50 21.20
CA GLU A 90 -24.04 -3.70 22.60
C GLU A 90 -23.98 -2.39 23.40
N ARG A 91 -22.96 -1.56 23.15
CA ARG A 91 -22.86 -0.24 23.76
C ARG A 91 -24.04 0.65 23.40
N LEU A 92 -24.44 0.67 22.13
CA LEU A 92 -25.60 1.43 21.64
C LEU A 92 -26.91 0.92 22.25
N ARG A 93 -27.09 -0.40 22.40
CA ARG A 93 -28.27 -0.96 23.08
C ARG A 93 -28.35 -0.51 24.53
N ARG A 94 -27.25 -0.57 25.28
CA ARG A 94 -27.23 -0.11 26.68
C ARG A 94 -27.58 1.37 26.82
N ILE A 95 -27.12 2.21 25.89
CA ILE A 95 -27.48 3.64 25.86
C ILE A 95 -28.99 3.80 25.60
N ARG A 96 -29.52 3.11 24.60
CA ARG A 96 -30.96 3.17 24.26
C ARG A 96 -31.84 2.67 25.41
N GLU A 97 -31.47 1.57 26.05
CA GLU A 97 -32.19 1.03 27.21
C GLU A 97 -32.15 2.00 28.40
N ALA A 98 -31.05 2.73 28.60
CA ALA A 98 -30.96 3.77 29.62
C ALA A 98 -31.81 5.01 29.27
N GLU A 99 -31.88 5.41 28.00
CA GLU A 99 -32.75 6.50 27.53
C GLU A 99 -34.25 6.15 27.58
N GLU A 100 -34.61 4.88 27.40
CA GLU A 100 -36.00 4.40 27.52
C GLU A 100 -36.44 4.18 28.98
N ALA A 101 -35.50 4.12 29.92
CA ALA A 101 -35.75 3.91 31.35
C ALA A 101 -35.90 5.22 32.16
N ASP A 102 -35.59 6.37 31.56
CA ASP A 102 -35.86 7.74 32.08
C ASP A 102 -37.19 8.30 31.54
#